data_AF-A0A956TSQ9-F1
#
_entry.id   AF-A0A956TSQ9-F1
#
_cell.length_a   1.000
_cell.length_b   1.000
_cell.length_c   1.000
_cell.angle_alpha   90.00
_cell.angle_beta   90.00
_cell.angle_gamma   90.00
#
_symmetry.space_group_name_H-M   'P 1'
#
loop_
_entity.id
_entity.type
_entity.pdbx_description
1 polymer ?
#
loop_
_entity_poly.entity_id
_entity_poly.type
_entity_poly.pdbx_seq_one_letter_code
_entity_poly.pdbx_strand_id
1 'polypeptide(L)'
;MGINFFDGFERSVLFRLTRVLALGLIFILLFGIIAGALAIYPLFGSSTGAVTANEVISSLKIEKSEGTSSTTESEGLDVNPKAKLKIPFVVQKYIGGTSNLTVLKSWVAELSPDETTEYLNELAATVSLAEKSDVDPLKAINEFHRIKSQRLAAARTADLERKGYVLALGATIAASLILIAQLSLILVLLAVERNTR
;
A
#
# COMPACT_ATOMS: atom_id res chain seq x y z
N MET A 1 60.41 -3.14 -38.21
CA MET A 1 59.78 -1.87 -38.61
C MET A 1 58.27 -2.05 -38.69
N GLY A 2 57.60 -2.33 -37.56
CA GLY A 2 56.15 -2.57 -37.58
C GLY A 2 55.64 -3.12 -36.25
N ILE A 3 55.56 -2.26 -35.23
CA ILE A 3 54.77 -2.51 -33.99
C ILE A 3 54.08 -1.22 -33.50
N ASN A 4 54.54 -0.02 -33.90
CA ASN A 4 54.05 1.24 -33.32
C ASN A 4 52.68 1.74 -33.83
N PHE A 5 52.09 1.13 -34.87
CA PHE A 5 50.78 1.56 -35.40
C PHE A 5 49.60 0.97 -34.62
N PHE A 6 49.77 -0.23 -34.03
CA PHE A 6 48.74 -0.86 -33.22
C PHE A 6 48.55 -0.14 -31.88
N ASP A 7 49.64 0.26 -31.20
CA ASP A 7 49.58 0.96 -29.91
C ASP A 7 48.81 2.31 -29.96
N GLY A 8 48.99 3.07 -31.04
CA GLY A 8 48.30 4.34 -31.24
C GLY A 8 46.82 4.16 -31.62
N PHE A 9 46.51 3.13 -32.41
CA PHE A 9 45.15 2.81 -32.83
C PHE A 9 44.32 2.22 -31.68
N GLU A 10 44.89 1.30 -30.92
CA GLU A 10 44.27 0.65 -29.77
C GLU A 10 43.94 1.69 -28.68
N ARG A 11 44.87 2.59 -28.35
CA ARG A 11 44.60 3.69 -27.40
C ARG A 11 43.54 4.70 -27.89
N SER A 12 43.56 5.09 -29.17
CA SER A 12 42.59 6.07 -29.67
C SER A 12 41.19 5.48 -29.83
N VAL A 13 41.09 4.22 -30.23
CA VAL A 13 39.82 3.51 -30.43
C VAL A 13 39.23 3.09 -29.09
N LEU A 14 40.01 2.49 -28.18
CA LEU A 14 39.52 2.11 -26.84
C LEU A 14 39.02 3.33 -26.06
N PHE A 15 39.68 4.48 -26.17
CA PHE A 15 39.28 5.69 -25.47
C PHE A 15 37.99 6.32 -26.04
N ARG A 16 37.81 6.28 -27.37
CA ARG A 16 36.55 6.71 -28.00
C ARG A 16 35.41 5.73 -27.66
N LEU A 17 35.71 4.43 -27.66
CA LEU A 17 34.75 3.39 -27.34
C LEU A 17 34.27 3.47 -25.90
N THR A 18 35.18 3.63 -24.93
CA THR A 18 34.82 3.80 -23.50
C THR A 18 33.99 5.06 -23.27
N ARG A 19 34.27 6.15 -23.99
CA ARG A 19 33.49 7.40 -23.89
C ARG A 19 32.08 7.25 -24.45
N VAL A 20 31.94 6.59 -25.59
CA VAL A 20 30.62 6.30 -26.19
C VAL A 20 29.84 5.31 -25.33
N LEU A 21 30.50 4.28 -24.80
CA LEU A 21 29.90 3.30 -23.90
C LEU A 21 29.43 3.95 -22.60
N ALA A 22 30.24 4.81 -22.00
CA ALA A 22 29.89 5.54 -20.78
C ALA A 22 28.69 6.47 -21.01
N LEU A 23 28.68 7.22 -22.12
CA LEU A 23 27.52 8.04 -22.50
C LEU A 23 26.27 7.18 -22.72
N GLY A 24 26.40 6.07 -23.45
CA GLY A 24 25.30 5.13 -23.68
C GLY A 24 24.72 4.58 -22.39
N LEU A 25 25.58 4.15 -21.45
CA LEU A 25 25.17 3.70 -20.12
C LEU A 25 24.43 4.79 -19.34
N ILE A 26 24.91 6.03 -19.37
CA ILE A 26 24.25 7.17 -18.71
C ILE A 26 22.85 7.39 -19.31
N PHE A 27 22.72 7.36 -20.64
CA PHE A 27 21.42 7.51 -21.30
C PHE A 27 20.45 6.39 -20.93
N ILE A 28 20.89 5.13 -20.98
CA ILE A 28 20.09 3.98 -20.57
C ILE A 28 19.64 4.13 -19.12
N LEU A 29 20.54 4.58 -18.25
CA LEU A 29 20.23 4.79 -16.84
C LEU A 29 19.18 5.89 -16.63
N LEU A 30 19.34 7.02 -17.33
CA LEU A 30 18.40 8.14 -17.27
C LEU A 30 17.01 7.70 -17.73
N PHE A 31 16.92 7.01 -18.87
CA PHE A 31 15.66 6.48 -19.38
C PHE A 31 15.04 5.45 -18.44
N GLY A 32 15.86 4.57 -17.83
CA GLY A 32 15.40 3.60 -16.83
C GLY A 32 14.78 4.27 -15.61
N ILE A 33 15.40 5.34 -15.09
CA ILE A 33 14.86 6.11 -13.96
C ILE A 33 13.54 6.80 -14.34
N ILE A 34 13.47 7.41 -15.53
CA ILE A 34 12.25 8.09 -16.01
C ILE A 34 11.11 7.09 -16.21
N ALA A 35 11.38 5.95 -16.85
CA ALA A 35 10.39 4.89 -17.05
C ALA A 35 9.93 4.31 -15.71
N GLY A 36 10.85 4.09 -14.77
CA GLY A 36 10.54 3.65 -13.40
C GLY A 36 9.65 4.65 -12.67
N ALA A 37 9.96 5.95 -12.75
CA ALA A 37 9.17 7.00 -12.11
C ALA A 37 7.73 7.07 -12.69
N LEU A 38 7.58 6.95 -14.01
CA LEU A 38 6.27 6.92 -14.67
C LEU A 38 5.46 5.67 -14.30
N ALA A 39 6.11 4.52 -14.14
CA ALA A 39 5.44 3.28 -13.75
C ALA A 39 4.91 3.30 -12.31
N ILE A 40 5.54 4.08 -11.41
CA ILE A 40 5.13 4.16 -10.00
C ILE A 40 4.07 5.25 -9.78
N TYR A 41 3.97 6.26 -10.67
CA TYR A 41 2.96 7.32 -10.59
C TYR A 41 1.51 6.85 -10.29
N PRO A 42 0.95 5.82 -10.96
CA PRO A 42 -0.40 5.35 -10.67
C PRO A 42 -0.58 4.72 -9.27
N LEU A 43 0.48 4.26 -8.61
CA LEU A 43 0.40 3.72 -7.23
C LEU A 43 0.17 4.81 -6.16
N PHE A 44 0.28 6.09 -6.52
CA PHE A 44 0.02 7.20 -5.60
C PHE A 44 -1.47 7.58 -5.51
N GLY A 45 -2.36 6.91 -6.26
CA GLY A 45 -3.81 7.08 -6.16
C GLY A 45 -4.36 6.65 -4.79
N SER A 46 -5.28 7.43 -4.22
CA SER A 46 -5.83 7.25 -2.88
C SER A 46 -6.73 6.02 -2.78
N SER A 47 -6.23 4.94 -2.17
CA SER A 47 -7.08 3.86 -1.64
C SER A 47 -7.80 4.35 -0.39
N THR A 48 -8.90 5.07 -0.55
CA THR A 48 -9.80 5.36 0.57
C THR A 48 -10.52 4.06 0.93
N GLY A 49 -10.10 3.41 2.01
CA GLY A 49 -10.76 2.22 2.57
C GLY A 49 -12.15 2.47 3.16
N ALA A 50 -12.80 3.58 2.79
CA ALA A 50 -14.15 3.92 3.21
C ALA A 50 -15.14 2.87 2.70
N VAL A 51 -16.04 2.42 3.57
CA VAL A 51 -17.12 1.49 3.20
C VAL A 51 -18.43 2.21 3.46
N THR A 52 -19.22 2.37 2.39
CA THR A 52 -20.52 3.04 2.53
C THR A 52 -21.58 2.02 2.93
N ALA A 53 -22.52 2.43 3.80
CA ALA A 53 -23.59 1.57 4.31
C ALA A 53 -24.46 0.95 3.20
N ASN A 54 -24.64 1.66 2.07
CA ASN A 54 -25.38 1.15 0.91
C ASN A 54 -24.71 -0.06 0.24
N GLU A 55 -23.38 -0.12 0.28
CA GLU A 55 -22.61 -1.20 -0.34
C GLU A 55 -22.82 -2.52 0.40
N VAL A 56 -22.79 -2.48 1.74
CA VAL A 56 -23.03 -3.65 2.60
C VAL A 56 -24.46 -4.18 2.39
N ILE A 57 -25.46 -3.30 2.40
CA ILE A 57 -26.84 -3.76 2.24
C ILE A 57 -27.10 -4.31 0.85
N SER A 58 -26.44 -3.77 -0.17
CA SER A 58 -26.55 -4.28 -1.53
C SER A 58 -25.96 -5.70 -1.66
N SER A 59 -24.84 -6.00 -0.97
CA SER A 59 -24.27 -7.36 -0.98
C SER A 59 -25.20 -8.37 -0.27
N LEU A 60 -25.79 -7.99 0.86
CA LEU A 60 -26.76 -8.82 1.58
C LEU A 60 -28.07 -9.04 0.81
N LYS A 61 -28.51 -8.08 0.00
CA LYS A 61 -29.73 -8.23 -0.81
C LYS A 61 -29.55 -9.22 -1.96
N ILE A 62 -28.32 -9.36 -2.46
CA ILE A 62 -27.94 -10.37 -3.45
C ILE A 62 -27.90 -11.76 -2.78
N GLU A 63 -27.43 -11.84 -1.54
CA GLU A 63 -27.37 -13.09 -0.76
C GLU A 63 -28.75 -13.56 -0.26
N LYS A 64 -29.71 -12.66 -0.02
CA LYS A 64 -31.10 -13.00 0.41
C LYS A 64 -31.90 -13.80 -0.64
N SER A 65 -31.36 -14.05 -1.84
CA SER A 65 -31.91 -15.05 -2.77
C SER A 65 -31.64 -16.49 -2.33
N GLU A 66 -30.76 -16.71 -1.34
CA GLU A 66 -30.41 -18.04 -0.84
C GLU A 66 -30.33 -18.02 0.72
N GLY A 67 -31.39 -18.51 1.38
CA GLY A 67 -31.23 -19.15 2.70
C GLY A 67 -31.45 -18.30 3.97
N THR A 68 -32.67 -18.43 4.49
CA THR A 68 -33.05 -18.81 5.88
C THR A 68 -32.50 -18.03 7.09
N SER A 69 -33.46 -17.59 7.91
CA SER A 69 -33.37 -16.90 9.20
C SER A 69 -32.96 -17.81 10.37
N SER A 70 -32.39 -17.20 11.41
CA SER A 70 -32.55 -17.68 12.78
C SER A 70 -32.42 -16.54 13.82
N THR A 71 -33.47 -16.43 14.63
CA THR A 71 -33.69 -15.50 15.74
C THR A 71 -33.17 -16.08 17.05
N THR A 72 -32.53 -15.28 17.94
CA THR A 72 -32.49 -15.58 19.39
C THR A 72 -32.41 -14.30 20.24
N GLU A 73 -33.20 -14.28 21.31
CA GLU A 73 -33.40 -13.22 22.31
C GLU A 73 -32.32 -13.16 23.42
N SER A 74 -32.26 -11.99 24.08
CA SER A 74 -32.28 -11.80 25.54
C SER A 74 -31.04 -11.27 26.31
N GLU A 75 -31.40 -10.35 27.23
CA GLU A 75 -30.81 -9.91 28.51
C GLU A 75 -29.47 -9.17 28.59
N GLY A 76 -29.51 -8.03 29.30
CA GLY A 76 -28.39 -7.11 29.46
C GLY A 76 -27.76 -7.12 30.85
N LEU A 77 -26.57 -6.53 30.96
CA LEU A 77 -26.14 -5.68 32.07
C LEU A 77 -24.80 -5.01 31.73
N ASP A 78 -24.56 -3.92 32.45
CA ASP A 78 -23.43 -2.97 32.49
C ASP A 78 -22.03 -3.63 32.68
N VAL A 79 -20.94 -2.88 32.39
CA VAL A 79 -19.66 -2.81 33.15
C VAL A 79 -18.40 -2.39 32.33
N ASN A 80 -17.79 -1.29 32.82
CA ASN A 80 -16.36 -0.93 33.01
C ASN A 80 -15.62 0.08 32.08
N PRO A 81 -14.95 1.12 32.65
CA PRO A 81 -14.48 2.32 31.95
C PRO A 81 -12.95 2.35 31.72
N LYS A 82 -12.40 1.40 30.94
CA LYS A 82 -10.95 1.42 30.61
C LYS A 82 -10.57 1.53 29.13
N ALA A 83 -11.57 1.71 28.27
CA ALA A 83 -11.34 2.29 26.95
C ALA A 83 -12.37 3.40 26.80
N LYS A 84 -11.96 4.62 26.48
CA LYS A 84 -12.89 5.68 26.04
C LYS A 84 -13.45 5.35 24.65
N LEU A 85 -13.90 4.12 24.45
CA LEU A 85 -14.50 3.64 23.22
C LEU A 85 -15.98 4.02 23.28
N LYS A 86 -16.34 5.12 22.61
CA LYS A 86 -17.73 5.56 22.51
C LYS A 86 -18.43 4.70 21.47
N ILE A 87 -19.00 3.58 21.90
CA ILE A 87 -19.82 2.73 21.04
C ILE A 87 -21.13 3.47 20.74
N PRO A 88 -21.49 3.72 19.47
CA PRO A 88 -22.76 4.37 19.14
C PRO A 88 -23.97 3.59 19.65
N PHE A 89 -24.99 4.29 20.14
CA PHE A 89 -26.16 3.71 20.82
C PHE A 89 -26.86 2.61 20.01
N VAL A 90 -26.97 2.79 18.70
CA VAL A 90 -27.63 1.85 17.78
C VAL A 90 -26.92 0.49 17.73
N VAL A 91 -25.60 0.48 17.96
CA VAL A 91 -24.76 -0.73 17.91
C VAL A 91 -24.75 -1.44 19.27
N GLN A 92 -24.94 -0.71 20.36
CA GLN A 92 -24.93 -1.26 21.73
C GLN A 92 -25.99 -2.36 21.92
N LYS A 93 -27.15 -2.24 21.26
CA LYS A 93 -28.23 -3.23 21.28
C LYS A 93 -27.80 -4.62 20.79
N TYR A 94 -26.83 -4.68 19.87
CA TYR A 94 -26.39 -5.93 19.22
C TYR A 94 -25.04 -6.44 19.74
N ILE A 95 -24.22 -5.54 20.30
CA ILE A 95 -22.84 -5.84 20.74
C ILE A 95 -22.69 -5.81 22.28
N GLY A 96 -23.77 -5.54 23.01
CA GLY A 96 -23.76 -5.42 24.48
C GLY A 96 -23.32 -6.67 25.27
N GLY A 97 -23.38 -7.86 24.68
CA GLY A 97 -22.91 -9.09 25.33
C GLY A 97 -21.38 -9.16 25.47
N THR A 98 -20.86 -9.68 26.58
CA THR A 98 -19.42 -9.78 26.89
C THR A 98 -18.60 -10.46 25.79
N SER A 99 -19.16 -11.51 25.17
CA SER A 99 -18.54 -12.20 24.04
C SER A 99 -18.48 -11.32 22.78
N ASN A 100 -19.58 -10.67 22.42
CA ASN A 100 -19.66 -9.81 21.23
C ASN A 100 -18.81 -8.55 21.37
N LEU A 101 -18.73 -7.99 22.57
CA LEU A 101 -17.88 -6.86 22.88
C LEU A 101 -16.38 -7.22 22.78
N THR A 102 -16.02 -8.44 23.14
CA THR A 102 -14.65 -8.96 22.96
C THR A 102 -14.32 -9.12 21.48
N VAL A 103 -15.27 -9.58 20.67
CA VAL A 103 -15.14 -9.67 19.21
C VAL A 103 -15.02 -8.29 18.56
N LEU A 104 -15.84 -7.31 18.96
CA LEU A 104 -15.69 -5.94 18.45
C LEU A 104 -14.33 -5.34 18.83
N LYS A 105 -13.84 -5.61 20.05
CA LYS A 105 -12.52 -5.18 20.48
C LYS A 105 -11.41 -5.81 19.65
N SER A 106 -11.51 -7.09 19.29
CA SER A 106 -10.50 -7.73 18.43
C SER A 106 -10.53 -7.16 17.02
N TRP A 107 -11.72 -6.81 16.48
CA TRP A 107 -11.84 -6.15 15.19
C TRP A 107 -11.18 -4.77 15.15
N VAL A 108 -11.22 -4.02 16.24
CA VAL A 108 -10.64 -2.67 16.32
C VAL A 108 -9.23 -2.62 16.92
N ALA A 109 -8.70 -3.75 17.39
CA ALA A 109 -7.43 -3.81 18.13
C ALA A 109 -6.22 -3.28 17.33
N GLU A 110 -6.26 -3.43 16.01
CA GLU A 110 -5.18 -3.03 15.10
C GLU A 110 -5.40 -1.65 14.45
N LEU A 111 -6.49 -0.96 14.78
CA LEU A 111 -6.80 0.35 14.21
C LEU A 111 -6.30 1.48 15.11
N SER A 112 -5.90 2.60 14.49
CA SER A 112 -5.62 3.83 15.22
C SER A 112 -6.89 4.41 15.86
N PRO A 113 -6.77 5.34 16.83
CA PRO A 113 -7.94 5.95 17.47
C PRO A 113 -8.92 6.63 16.49
N ASP A 114 -8.38 7.24 15.43
CA ASP A 114 -9.16 7.94 14.40
C ASP A 114 -9.90 6.93 13.51
N GLU A 115 -9.18 5.91 13.01
CA GLU A 115 -9.78 4.82 12.22
C GLU A 115 -10.80 4.01 13.04
N THR A 116 -10.57 3.84 14.34
CA THR A 116 -11.50 3.18 15.25
C THR A 116 -12.80 3.99 15.35
N THR A 117 -12.70 5.31 15.43
CA THR A 117 -13.88 6.19 15.49
C THR A 117 -14.65 6.16 14.17
N GLU A 118 -13.94 6.20 13.03
CA GLU A 118 -14.54 6.06 11.71
C GLU A 118 -15.23 4.70 11.53
N TYR A 119 -14.55 3.60 11.90
CA TYR A 119 -15.10 2.24 11.85
C TYR A 119 -16.40 2.12 12.63
N LEU A 120 -16.45 2.66 13.85
CA LEU A 120 -17.64 2.61 14.70
C LEU A 120 -18.79 3.47 14.13
N ASN A 121 -18.48 4.62 13.51
CA ASN A 121 -19.48 5.47 12.86
C ASN A 121 -20.08 4.80 11.62
N GLU A 122 -19.24 4.20 10.76
CA GLU A 122 -19.70 3.45 9.58
C GLU A 122 -20.51 2.21 9.98
N LEU A 123 -20.10 1.51 11.05
CA LEU A 123 -20.84 0.38 11.61
C LEU A 123 -22.22 0.83 12.09
N ALA A 124 -22.31 1.95 12.81
CA ALA A 124 -23.59 2.50 13.27
C ALA A 124 -24.50 2.92 12.11
N ALA A 125 -23.95 3.51 11.05
CA ALA A 125 -24.69 3.82 9.85
C ALA A 125 -25.22 2.55 9.16
N THR A 126 -24.42 1.49 9.11
CA THR A 126 -24.80 0.20 8.52
C THR A 126 -25.92 -0.48 9.31
N VAL A 127 -25.82 -0.52 10.64
CA VAL A 127 -26.87 -1.05 11.52
C VAL A 127 -28.17 -0.26 11.37
N SER A 128 -28.08 1.08 11.39
CA SER A 128 -29.26 1.96 11.24
C SER A 128 -29.97 1.77 9.90
N LEU A 129 -29.21 1.49 8.84
CA LEU A 129 -29.75 1.29 7.51
C LEU A 129 -30.30 -0.14 7.33
N ALA A 130 -29.70 -1.14 7.98
CA ALA A 130 -30.20 -2.52 8.01
C ALA A 130 -31.56 -2.59 8.73
N GLU A 131 -31.70 -1.92 9.88
CA GLU A 131 -32.98 -1.80 10.61
C GLU A 131 -34.08 -1.17 9.76
N LYS A 132 -33.75 -0.11 8.99
CA LYS A 132 -34.69 0.55 8.09
C LYS A 132 -35.07 -0.30 6.86
N SER A 133 -34.23 -1.27 6.50
CA SER A 133 -34.36 -2.05 5.26
C SER A 133 -34.85 -3.47 5.48
N ASP A 134 -35.29 -3.82 6.70
CA ASP A 134 -35.73 -5.18 7.07
C ASP A 134 -34.69 -6.26 6.76
N VAL A 135 -33.41 -5.91 6.99
CA VAL A 135 -32.26 -6.81 6.92
C VAL A 135 -31.78 -7.08 8.33
N ASP A 136 -31.45 -8.35 8.63
CA ASP A 136 -30.94 -8.75 9.95
C ASP A 136 -29.69 -7.92 10.31
N PRO A 137 -29.76 -7.09 11.38
CA PRO A 137 -28.64 -6.24 11.79
C PRO A 137 -27.39 -7.03 12.17
N LEU A 138 -27.52 -8.26 12.68
CA LEU A 138 -26.37 -9.10 13.02
C LEU A 138 -25.63 -9.58 11.77
N LYS A 139 -26.37 -9.99 10.73
CA LYS A 139 -25.78 -10.31 9.42
C LYS A 139 -25.11 -9.08 8.80
N ALA A 140 -25.72 -7.91 8.91
CA ALA A 140 -25.15 -6.65 8.42
C ALA A 140 -23.84 -6.26 9.13
N ILE A 141 -23.73 -6.48 10.44
CA ILE A 141 -22.51 -6.23 11.22
C ILE A 141 -21.35 -7.13 10.77
N ASN A 142 -21.61 -8.43 10.61
CA ASN A 142 -20.58 -9.39 10.19
C ASN A 142 -20.12 -9.11 8.75
N GLU A 143 -21.06 -8.80 7.86
CA GLU A 143 -20.76 -8.49 6.47
C GLU A 143 -20.00 -7.17 6.32
N PHE A 144 -20.37 -6.15 7.10
CA PHE A 144 -19.59 -4.91 7.20
C PHE A 144 -18.15 -5.20 7.62
N HIS A 145 -17.96 -5.99 8.68
CA HIS A 145 -16.62 -6.35 9.13
C HIS A 145 -15.83 -7.10 8.04
N ARG A 146 -16.47 -8.05 7.35
CA ARG A 146 -15.84 -8.80 6.25
C ARG A 146 -15.38 -7.87 5.12
N ILE A 147 -16.22 -6.96 4.66
CA ILE A 147 -15.90 -6.03 3.57
C ILE A 147 -14.82 -5.04 4.02
N LYS A 148 -14.96 -4.45 5.20
CA LYS A 148 -14.01 -3.46 5.74
C LYS A 148 -12.64 -4.08 6.00
N SER A 149 -12.57 -5.29 6.56
CA SER A 149 -11.31 -6.01 6.79
C SER A 149 -10.61 -6.36 5.48
N GLN A 150 -11.33 -6.80 4.45
CA GLN A 150 -10.76 -7.03 3.11
C GLN A 150 -10.18 -5.74 2.51
N ARG A 151 -10.89 -4.62 2.62
CA ARG A 151 -10.39 -3.32 2.13
C ARG A 151 -9.19 -2.82 2.92
N LEU A 152 -9.20 -2.96 4.24
CA LEU A 152 -8.05 -2.58 5.08
C LEU A 152 -6.84 -3.47 4.77
N ALA A 153 -7.02 -4.77 4.55
CA ALA A 153 -5.95 -5.67 4.14
C ALA A 153 -5.40 -5.30 2.74
N ALA A 154 -6.28 -4.99 1.79
CA ALA A 154 -5.90 -4.52 0.45
C ALA A 154 -5.17 -3.17 0.50
N ALA A 155 -5.61 -2.24 1.35
CA ALA A 155 -4.96 -0.95 1.53
C ALA A 155 -3.58 -1.09 2.19
N ARG A 156 -3.45 -1.97 3.20
CA ARG A 156 -2.16 -2.25 3.86
C ARG A 156 -1.17 -2.91 2.91
N THR A 157 -1.61 -3.88 2.11
CA THR A 157 -0.75 -4.52 1.09
C THR A 157 -0.33 -3.52 0.03
N ALA A 158 -1.24 -2.68 -0.48
CA ALA A 158 -0.91 -1.62 -1.42
C ALA A 158 0.08 -0.58 -0.83
N ASP A 159 -0.04 -0.23 0.45
CA ASP A 159 0.90 0.69 1.12
C ASP A 159 2.29 0.06 1.28
N LEU A 160 2.36 -1.23 1.62
CA LEU A 160 3.62 -1.99 1.69
C LEU A 160 4.28 -2.10 0.32
N GLU A 161 3.52 -2.42 -0.73
CA GLU A 161 4.04 -2.45 -2.10
C GLU A 161 4.57 -1.07 -2.51
N ARG A 162 3.80 0.00 -2.27
CA ARG A 162 4.23 1.37 -2.57
C ARG A 162 5.53 1.73 -1.84
N LYS A 163 5.65 1.41 -0.56
CA LYS A 163 6.90 1.60 0.20
C LYS A 163 8.05 0.80 -0.39
N GLY A 164 7.81 -0.44 -0.79
CA GLY A 164 8.77 -1.29 -1.49
C GLY A 164 9.26 -0.66 -2.80
N TYR A 165 8.34 -0.17 -3.64
CA TYR A 165 8.68 0.51 -4.90
C TYR A 165 9.46 1.79 -4.69
N VAL A 166 9.10 2.62 -3.71
CA VAL A 166 9.83 3.86 -3.39
C VAL A 166 11.26 3.53 -2.92
N LEU A 167 11.42 2.52 -2.06
CA LEU A 167 12.72 2.09 -1.58
C LEU A 167 13.58 1.52 -2.73
N ALA A 168 13.00 0.69 -3.59
CA ALA A 168 13.68 0.14 -4.76
C ALA A 168 14.11 1.24 -5.75
N LEU A 169 13.25 2.24 -6.00
CA LEU A 169 13.59 3.39 -6.84
C LEU A 169 14.75 4.19 -6.23
N GLY A 170 14.69 4.47 -4.92
CA GLY A 170 15.76 5.15 -4.20
C GLY A 170 17.09 4.41 -4.27
N ALA A 171 17.08 3.09 -4.05
CA ALA A 171 18.25 2.23 -4.16
C ALA A 171 18.82 2.22 -5.59
N THR A 172 17.94 2.17 -6.60
CA THR A 172 18.34 2.23 -8.01
C THR A 172 19.03 3.55 -8.32
N ILE A 173 18.46 4.69 -7.91
CA ILE A 173 19.07 6.01 -8.09
C ILE A 173 20.44 6.08 -7.39
N ALA A 174 20.55 5.61 -6.15
CA ALA A 174 21.81 5.61 -5.41
C ALA A 174 22.89 4.76 -6.11
N ALA A 175 22.55 3.54 -6.53
CA ALA A 175 23.46 2.67 -7.28
C ALA A 175 23.90 3.31 -8.61
N SER A 176 22.98 4.01 -9.28
CA SER A 176 23.26 4.74 -10.52
C SER A 176 24.29 5.84 -10.31
N LEU A 177 24.14 6.64 -9.25
CA LEU A 177 25.08 7.72 -8.91
C LEU A 177 26.48 7.18 -8.59
N ILE A 178 26.57 6.06 -7.87
CA ILE A 178 27.85 5.40 -7.57
C ILE A 178 28.51 4.91 -8.86
N LEU A 179 27.75 4.29 -9.76
CA LEU A 179 28.27 3.81 -11.04
C LEU A 179 28.76 4.98 -11.92
N ILE A 180 27.99 6.07 -11.98
CA ILE A 180 28.40 7.29 -12.69
C ILE A 180 29.68 7.87 -12.08
N ALA A 181 29.80 7.90 -10.75
CA ALA A 181 31.01 8.36 -10.07
C ALA A 181 32.22 7.49 -10.38
N GLN A 182 32.07 6.15 -10.40
CA GLN A 182 33.15 5.23 -10.78
C GLN A 182 33.57 5.39 -12.24
N LEU A 183 32.62 5.49 -13.17
CA LEU A 183 32.93 5.75 -14.58
C LEU A 183 33.64 7.10 -14.76
N SER A 184 33.19 8.13 -14.03
CA SER A 184 33.82 9.45 -14.05
C SER A 184 35.25 9.39 -13.52
N LEU A 185 35.49 8.64 -12.43
CA LEU A 185 36.83 8.43 -11.88
C LEU A 185 37.75 7.73 -12.87
N ILE A 186 37.26 6.66 -13.54
CA ILE A 186 38.01 5.93 -14.57
C ILE A 186 38.38 6.86 -15.73
N LEU A 187 37.44 7.69 -16.20
CA LEU A 187 37.68 8.65 -17.27
C LEU A 187 38.73 9.71 -16.86
N VAL A 188 38.69 10.18 -15.61
CA VAL A 188 39.69 11.13 -15.09
C VAL A 188 41.07 10.49 -14.99
N LEU A 189 41.18 9.27 -14.45
CA LEU A 189 42.45 8.54 -14.36
C LEU A 189 43.07 8.29 -15.74
N LEU A 190 42.25 7.85 -16.71
CA LEU A 190 42.67 7.68 -18.10
C LEU A 190 43.11 9.01 -18.75
N ALA A 191 42.46 10.13 -18.42
CA ALA A 191 42.84 11.43 -18.92
C ALA A 191 44.18 11.91 -18.33
N VAL A 192 44.42 11.69 -17.03
CA VAL A 192 45.69 12.02 -16.37
C VAL A 192 46.83 11.17 -16.93
N GLU A 193 46.65 9.86 -17.07
CA GLU A 193 47.67 8.96 -17.65
C GLU A 193 48.09 9.41 -19.06
N ARG A 194 47.15 9.94 -19.85
CA ARG A 194 47.44 10.46 -21.18
C ARG A 194 48.21 11.78 -21.16
N ASN A 195 47.99 12.62 -20.16
CA ASN A 195 48.63 13.94 -20.08
C ASN A 195 50.02 13.90 -19.43
N THR A 196 50.34 12.85 -18.68
CA THR A 196 51.63 12.67 -18.00
C THR A 196 52.63 11.78 -18.74
N ARG A 197 52.23 11.20 -19.88
CA ARG A 197 53.13 10.57 -20.85
C ARG A 197 53.44 11.52 -21.99
#